data_AF-A0A524AN55-F1
#
_entry.id   AF-A0A524AN55-F1
#
_cell.length_a   1.000
_cell.length_b   1.000
_cell.length_c   1.000
_cell.angle_alpha   90.00
_cell.angle_beta   90.00
_cell.angle_gamma   90.00
#
_symmetry.space_group_name_H-M   'P 1'
#
loop_
_entity.id
_entity.type
_entity.pdbx_description
1 polymer ?
#
loop_
_entity_poly.entity_id
_entity_poly.type
_entity_poly.pdbx_seq_one_letter_code
_entity_poly.pdbx_strand_id
1 'polypeptide(L)'
;MLHQRRRPRLRPALRKARRRIEQADPAEAAATFEKKAQAAEEQGMWDKAGDLYLEAARCYLQLDDIDRADDHGLKALQLFIQAKRPGKVRRLVPRMMAVLHRKGHHDEAEKLRREVDALLGAPPGERAIPWGERAGRRGSLPAKCPSCGGPLRSNEVNWVDSHSAECAYCGDIVKAT
;
A
#
# COMPACT_ATOMS: atom_id res chain seq x y z
N MET A 1 -20.60 -15.00 -19.05
CA MET A 1 -19.36 -15.79 -19.14
C MET A 1 -18.22 -15.03 -18.46
N LEU A 2 -17.98 -15.32 -17.18
CA LEU A 2 -16.98 -14.62 -16.36
C LEU A 2 -15.57 -14.95 -16.85
N HIS A 3 -14.88 -13.94 -17.39
CA HIS A 3 -13.49 -14.06 -17.81
C HIS A 3 -12.61 -14.27 -16.57
N GLN A 4 -12.33 -15.54 -16.25
CA GLN A 4 -11.17 -15.91 -15.47
C GLN A 4 -9.92 -15.50 -16.24
N ARG A 5 -9.49 -14.24 -16.05
CA ARG A 5 -8.16 -13.80 -16.48
C ARG A 5 -7.14 -14.64 -15.71
N ARG A 6 -6.64 -15.68 -16.36
CA ARG A 6 -5.44 -16.43 -15.99
C ARG A 6 -4.35 -15.42 -15.61
N ARG A 7 -4.03 -15.30 -14.31
CA ARG A 7 -2.95 -14.45 -13.81
C ARG A 7 -1.62 -15.20 -13.96
N PRO A 8 -0.73 -14.84 -14.91
CA PRO A 8 0.49 -15.59 -15.16
C PRO A 8 1.50 -15.36 -14.02
N ARG A 9 1.86 -16.45 -13.32
CA ARG A 9 3.18 -16.81 -12.76
C ARG A 9 4.13 -15.78 -12.13
N LEU A 10 3.70 -14.59 -11.71
CA LEU A 10 4.50 -13.67 -10.87
C LEU A 10 4.48 -14.00 -9.35
N ARG A 11 3.73 -15.03 -8.97
CA ARG A 11 3.40 -15.42 -7.58
C ARG A 11 4.55 -16.03 -6.75
N PRO A 12 5.50 -16.80 -7.31
CA PRO A 12 6.60 -17.36 -6.51
C PRO A 12 7.66 -16.32 -6.11
N ALA A 13 7.98 -15.39 -7.01
CA ALA A 13 9.06 -14.41 -6.80
C ALA A 13 8.74 -13.43 -5.67
N LEU A 14 7.49 -12.97 -5.55
CA LEU A 14 7.05 -12.10 -4.45
C LEU A 14 6.99 -12.86 -3.11
N ARG A 15 6.49 -14.10 -3.10
CA ARG A 15 6.54 -14.96 -1.90
C ARG A 15 7.98 -15.23 -1.46
N LYS A 16 8.89 -15.46 -2.42
CA LYS A 16 10.31 -15.71 -2.16
C LYS A 16 11.01 -14.45 -1.64
N ALA A 17 10.75 -13.29 -2.24
CA ALA A 17 11.23 -12.01 -1.73
C ALA A 17 10.73 -11.80 -0.30
N ARG A 18 9.43 -11.97 -0.03
CA ARG A 18 8.84 -11.84 1.31
C ARG A 18 9.44 -12.79 2.35
N ARG A 19 9.62 -14.06 1.99
CA ARG A 19 10.30 -15.03 2.87
C ARG A 19 11.74 -14.65 3.14
N ARG A 20 12.44 -14.09 2.14
CA ARG A 20 13.78 -13.54 2.34
C ARG A 20 13.73 -12.35 3.28
N ILE A 21 12.76 -11.44 3.16
CA ILE A 21 12.63 -10.26 4.02
C ILE A 21 12.29 -10.63 5.47
N GLU A 22 11.43 -11.63 5.69
CA GLU A 22 11.21 -12.20 7.03
C GLU A 22 12.49 -12.85 7.63
N GLN A 23 13.52 -13.10 6.79
CA GLN A 23 14.77 -13.79 7.15
C GLN A 23 16.04 -12.95 6.90
N ALA A 24 15.93 -11.71 6.41
CA ALA A 24 17.05 -10.91 5.89
C ALA A 24 17.00 -9.47 6.41
N ASP A 25 18.14 -8.81 6.27
CA ASP A 25 18.35 -7.40 6.60
C ASP A 25 17.29 -6.50 5.94
N PRO A 26 16.51 -5.71 6.72
CA PRO A 26 15.54 -4.76 6.18
C PRO A 26 16.14 -3.78 5.16
N ALA A 27 17.45 -3.49 5.21
CA ALA A 27 18.12 -2.63 4.24
C ALA A 27 18.21 -3.27 2.84
N GLU A 28 18.61 -4.54 2.75
CA GLU A 28 18.67 -5.27 1.49
C GLU A 28 17.27 -5.46 0.89
N ALA A 29 16.28 -5.70 1.76
CA ALA A 29 14.87 -5.79 1.41
C ALA A 29 14.38 -4.51 0.73
N ALA A 30 14.62 -3.35 1.35
CA ALA A 30 14.21 -2.05 0.85
C ALA A 30 14.77 -1.80 -0.56
N ALA A 31 16.09 -1.96 -0.73
CA ALA A 31 16.77 -1.77 -2.01
C ALA A 31 16.24 -2.72 -3.11
N THR A 32 15.92 -3.97 -2.75
CA THR A 32 15.33 -4.92 -3.70
C THR A 32 13.94 -4.49 -4.17
N PHE A 33 13.12 -3.95 -3.29
CA PHE A 33 11.79 -3.45 -3.65
C PHE A 33 11.86 -2.18 -4.48
N GLU A 34 12.72 -1.23 -4.11
CA GLU A 34 12.92 0.00 -4.85
C GLU A 34 13.33 -0.29 -6.30
N LYS A 35 14.33 -1.13 -6.51
CA LYS A 35 14.77 -1.54 -7.86
C LYS A 35 13.65 -2.18 -8.68
N LYS A 36 12.79 -2.97 -8.03
CA LYS A 36 11.62 -3.57 -8.69
C LYS A 36 10.53 -2.55 -8.99
N ALA A 37 10.36 -1.56 -8.11
CA ALA A 37 9.39 -0.50 -8.27
C ALA A 37 9.76 0.38 -9.48
N GLN A 38 11.02 0.79 -9.56
CA GLN A 38 11.58 1.53 -10.70
C GLN A 38 11.39 0.78 -12.02
N ALA A 39 11.75 -0.51 -12.06
CA ALA A 39 11.55 -1.33 -13.27
C ALA A 39 10.07 -1.47 -13.66
N ALA A 40 9.15 -1.51 -12.69
CA ALA A 40 7.71 -1.53 -12.96
C ALA A 40 7.19 -0.17 -13.45
N GLU A 41 7.75 0.92 -12.93
CA GLU A 41 7.46 2.31 -13.34
C GLU A 41 7.89 2.53 -14.80
N GLU A 42 9.10 2.12 -15.18
CA GLU A 42 9.61 2.16 -16.56
C GLU A 42 8.72 1.38 -17.54
N GLN A 43 8.06 0.32 -17.07
CA GLN A 43 7.12 -0.48 -17.85
C GLN A 43 5.68 0.07 -17.84
N GLY A 44 5.45 1.23 -17.23
CA GLY A 44 4.12 1.85 -17.12
C GLY A 44 3.15 1.09 -16.20
N MET A 45 3.65 0.19 -15.35
CA MET A 45 2.85 -0.60 -14.42
C MET A 45 2.61 0.16 -13.11
N TRP A 46 1.98 1.34 -13.19
CA TRP A 46 1.88 2.32 -12.10
C TRP A 46 1.35 1.76 -10.77
N ASP A 47 0.25 1.00 -10.80
CA ASP A 47 -0.32 0.40 -9.57
C ASP A 47 0.66 -0.62 -8.95
N LYS A 48 1.37 -1.38 -9.79
CA LYS A 48 2.34 -2.36 -9.30
C LYS A 48 3.59 -1.68 -8.74
N ALA A 49 4.06 -0.62 -9.40
CA ALA A 49 5.16 0.20 -8.92
C ALA A 49 4.81 0.81 -7.55
N GLY A 50 3.60 1.38 -7.42
CA GLY A 50 3.12 1.93 -6.14
C GLY A 50 3.09 0.89 -5.01
N ASP A 51 2.60 -0.33 -5.27
CA ASP A 51 2.65 -1.40 -4.26
C ASP A 51 4.09 -1.74 -3.83
N LEU A 52 5.05 -1.72 -4.76
CA LEU A 52 6.45 -2.03 -4.47
C LEU A 52 7.14 -0.89 -3.71
N TYR A 53 6.87 0.37 -4.05
CA TYR A 53 7.33 1.52 -3.27
C TYR A 53 6.78 1.50 -1.83
N LEU A 54 5.52 1.08 -1.62
CA LEU A 54 4.99 0.90 -0.26
C LEU A 54 5.70 -0.20 0.53
N GLU A 55 6.13 -1.27 -0.12
CA GLU A 55 6.93 -2.31 0.53
C GLU A 55 8.31 -1.78 0.94
N ALA A 56 8.96 -1.02 0.06
CA ALA A 56 10.24 -0.35 0.38
C ALA A 56 10.08 0.64 1.55
N ALA A 57 9.03 1.46 1.54
CA ALA A 57 8.72 2.38 2.64
C ALA A 57 8.57 1.66 3.98
N ARG A 58 7.91 0.48 4.00
CA ARG A 58 7.81 -0.33 5.23
C ARG A 58 9.15 -0.83 5.74
N CYS A 59 10.05 -1.21 4.83
CA CYS A 59 11.40 -1.62 5.21
C CYS A 59 12.18 -0.43 5.79
N TYR A 60 12.10 0.76 5.19
CA TYR A 60 12.73 1.97 5.74
C TYR A 60 12.15 2.38 7.10
N LEU A 61 10.84 2.21 7.31
CA LEU A 61 10.24 2.39 8.64
C LEU A 61 10.79 1.41 9.69
N GLN A 62 11.16 0.19 9.31
CA GLN A 62 11.81 -0.76 10.24
C GLN A 62 13.24 -0.37 10.58
N LEU A 63 13.92 0.33 9.67
CA LEU A 63 15.27 0.88 9.84
C LEU A 63 15.27 2.25 10.54
N ASP A 64 14.09 2.79 10.86
CA ASP A 64 13.91 4.15 11.36
C ASP A 64 14.41 5.26 10.41
N ASP A 65 14.54 4.94 9.13
CA ASP A 65 14.87 5.88 8.07
C ASP A 65 13.58 6.54 7.55
N ILE A 66 13.13 7.55 8.27
CA ILE A 66 11.81 8.17 8.06
C ILE A 66 11.78 8.97 6.75
N ASP A 67 12.86 9.67 6.43
CA ASP A 67 12.96 10.44 5.18
C ASP A 67 12.74 9.55 3.96
N ARG A 68 13.43 8.40 3.88
CA ARG A 68 13.23 7.47 2.78
C ARG A 68 11.85 6.80 2.84
N ALA A 69 11.33 6.51 4.02
CA ALA A 69 9.98 5.95 4.15
C ALA A 69 8.92 6.91 3.58
N ASP A 70 9.03 8.20 3.86
CA ASP A 70 8.11 9.23 3.41
C ASP A 70 8.22 9.46 1.90
N ASP A 71 9.43 9.58 1.37
CA ASP A 71 9.67 9.73 -0.07
C ASP A 71 9.05 8.57 -0.87
N HIS A 72 9.28 7.34 -0.41
CA HIS A 72 8.72 6.13 -1.04
C HIS A 72 7.20 6.05 -0.86
N GLY A 73 6.70 6.45 0.31
CA GLY A 73 5.28 6.54 0.60
C GLY A 73 4.56 7.50 -0.35
N LEU A 74 5.07 8.73 -0.47
CA LEU A 74 4.52 9.76 -1.36
C LEU A 74 4.58 9.32 -2.83
N LYS A 75 5.72 8.78 -3.27
CA LYS A 75 5.88 8.25 -4.63
C LYS A 75 4.83 7.18 -4.94
N ALA A 76 4.56 6.28 -4.01
CA ALA A 76 3.51 5.27 -4.19
C ALA A 76 2.12 5.89 -4.36
N LEU A 77 1.79 6.92 -3.58
CA LEU A 77 0.50 7.61 -3.69
C LEU A 77 0.34 8.32 -5.03
N GLN A 78 1.39 9.00 -5.52
CA GLN A 78 1.42 9.62 -6.85
C GLN A 78 1.17 8.58 -7.95
N LEU A 79 1.83 7.42 -7.86
CA LEU A 79 1.66 6.33 -8.82
C LEU A 79 0.25 5.75 -8.81
N PHE A 80 -0.41 5.66 -7.64
CA PHE A 80 -1.82 5.25 -7.58
C PHE A 80 -2.78 6.27 -8.21
N ILE A 81 -2.49 7.56 -8.10
CA ILE A 81 -3.25 8.61 -8.80
C ILE A 81 -3.06 8.48 -10.31
N GLN A 82 -1.82 8.29 -10.77
CA GLN A 82 -1.49 8.04 -12.17
C GLN A 82 -2.17 6.76 -12.70
N ALA A 83 -2.27 5.72 -11.86
CA ALA A 83 -3.03 4.50 -12.13
C ALA A 83 -4.56 4.67 -12.11
N LYS A 84 -5.08 5.89 -11.93
CA LYS A 84 -6.52 6.22 -11.80
C LYS A 84 -7.18 5.49 -10.62
N ARG A 85 -6.47 5.34 -9.50
CA ARG A 85 -6.96 4.72 -8.26
C ARG A 85 -7.03 5.71 -7.06
N PRO A 86 -7.66 6.90 -7.18
CA PRO A 86 -7.72 7.87 -6.08
C PRO A 86 -8.45 7.34 -4.84
N GLY A 87 -9.41 6.43 -5.01
CA GLY A 87 -10.07 5.76 -3.89
C GLY A 87 -9.12 4.90 -3.04
N LYS A 88 -8.07 4.32 -3.63
CA LYS A 88 -7.04 3.57 -2.89
C LYS A 88 -6.20 4.54 -2.04
N VAL A 89 -5.81 5.67 -2.63
CA VAL A 89 -5.08 6.75 -1.94
C VAL A 89 -5.87 7.26 -0.73
N ARG A 90 -7.14 7.61 -0.92
CA ARG A 90 -8.03 8.09 0.17
C ARG A 90 -8.15 7.13 1.35
N ARG A 91 -7.98 5.83 1.14
CA ARG A 91 -8.01 4.82 2.20
C ARG A 91 -6.63 4.51 2.81
N LEU A 92 -5.55 4.74 2.07
CA LEU A 92 -4.18 4.46 2.52
C LEU A 92 -3.60 5.57 3.40
N VAL A 93 -3.79 6.84 3.02
CA VAL A 93 -3.20 7.99 3.74
C VAL A 93 -3.49 8.00 5.24
N PRO A 94 -4.74 7.80 5.71
CA PRO A 94 -5.01 7.83 7.16
C PRO A 94 -4.20 6.79 7.93
N ARG A 95 -3.86 5.68 7.28
CA ARG A 95 -3.10 4.60 7.87
C ARG A 95 -1.60 4.89 7.89
N MET A 96 -1.09 5.54 6.85
CA MET A 96 0.29 6.04 6.83
C MET A 96 0.49 7.11 7.90
N MET A 97 -0.42 8.09 7.99
CA MET A 97 -0.42 9.09 9.07
C MET A 97 -0.48 8.46 10.46
N ALA A 98 -1.34 7.44 10.67
CA ALA A 98 -1.41 6.75 11.94
C ALA A 98 -0.10 6.01 12.31
N VAL A 99 0.68 5.54 11.33
CA VAL A 99 2.01 4.96 11.57
C VAL A 99 3.00 6.04 11.98
N LEU A 100 3.02 7.17 11.26
CA LEU A 100 3.89 8.31 11.56
C LEU A 100 3.62 8.89 12.95
N HIS A 101 2.33 9.12 13.30
CA HIS A 101 1.95 9.59 14.63
C HIS A 101 2.36 8.64 15.75
N ARG A 102 2.23 7.31 15.57
CA ARG A 102 2.66 6.34 16.60
C ARG A 102 4.16 6.35 16.83
N LYS A 103 4.94 6.82 15.85
CA LYS A 103 6.38 6.99 15.94
C LYS A 103 6.81 8.40 16.38
N GLY A 104 5.86 9.33 16.58
CA GLY A 104 6.15 10.72 16.99
C GLY A 104 6.34 11.70 15.83
N HIS A 105 6.19 11.26 14.58
CA HIS A 105 6.37 12.06 13.37
C HIS A 105 5.07 12.79 12.98
N HIS A 106 4.66 13.74 13.81
CA HIS A 106 3.40 14.46 13.63
C HIS A 106 3.45 15.44 12.46
N ASP A 107 4.57 16.13 12.26
CA ASP A 107 4.72 17.13 11.21
C ASP A 107 4.77 16.50 9.82
N GLU A 108 5.44 15.35 9.71
CA GLU A 108 5.54 14.51 8.51
C GLU A 108 4.15 13.97 8.11
N ALA A 109 3.36 13.51 9.09
CA ALA A 109 1.99 13.06 8.85
C ALA A 109 1.11 14.18 8.27
N GLU A 110 1.22 15.40 8.79
CA GLU A 110 0.47 16.55 8.28
C GLU A 110 1.00 17.04 6.92
N LYS A 111 2.32 16.98 6.69
CA LYS A 111 2.91 17.25 5.38
C LYS A 111 2.37 16.28 4.32
N LEU A 112 2.38 14.98 4.62
CA LEU A 112 1.84 13.94 3.75
C LEU A 112 0.37 14.21 3.40
N ARG A 113 -0.45 14.58 4.39
CA ARG A 113 -1.85 14.92 4.16
C ARG A 113 -2.01 16.07 3.18
N ARG A 114 -1.29 17.17 3.40
CA ARG A 114 -1.34 18.37 2.54
C ARG A 114 -0.92 18.06 1.10
N GLU A 115 0.16 17.31 0.92
CA GLU A 115 0.64 16.93 -0.41
C GLU A 115 -0.37 16.06 -1.15
N VAL A 116 -1.01 15.12 -0.46
CA VAL A 116 -2.01 14.25 -1.09
C VAL A 116 -3.31 15.00 -1.39
N ASP A 117 -3.75 15.90 -0.50
CA ASP A 117 -4.89 16.79 -0.75
C ASP A 117 -4.65 17.61 -2.03
N ALA A 118 -3.45 18.16 -2.20
CA ALA A 118 -3.06 18.90 -3.40
C ALA A 118 -3.05 18.00 -4.66
N LEU A 119 -2.53 16.77 -4.56
CA LEU A 119 -2.46 15.82 -5.67
C LEU A 119 -3.83 15.30 -6.11
N LEU A 120 -4.76 15.11 -5.18
CA LEU A 120 -6.11 14.63 -5.48
C LEU A 120 -7.01 15.74 -6.07
N GLY A 121 -6.67 17.00 -5.83
CA GLY A 121 -7.52 18.16 -6.10
C GLY A 121 -8.74 18.14 -5.19
N ALA A 122 -8.99 19.24 -4.47
CA ALA A 122 -10.28 19.39 -3.81
C ALA A 122 -11.37 19.57 -4.88
N PRO A 123 -12.39 18.69 -5.00
CA PRO A 123 -13.56 19.04 -5.78
C PRO A 123 -14.27 20.22 -5.09
N PRO A 124 -14.56 21.34 -5.79
CA PRO A 124 -15.36 22.41 -5.20
C PRO A 124 -16.78 21.88 -4.93
N GLY A 125 -17.21 21.87 -3.66
CA GLY A 125 -18.61 21.61 -3.30
C GLY A 125 -19.04 20.14 -3.11
N GLU A 126 -18.17 19.16 -3.33
CA GLU A 126 -18.43 17.79 -2.87
C GLU A 126 -18.02 17.66 -1.40
N ARG A 127 -18.92 17.16 -0.55
CA ARG A 127 -18.58 16.79 0.83
C ARG A 127 -17.36 15.88 0.78
N ALA A 128 -16.25 16.32 1.37
CA ALA A 128 -15.07 15.50 1.50
C ALA A 128 -15.50 14.14 2.06
N ILE A 129 -15.33 13.06 1.28
CA ILE A 129 -15.48 11.72 1.85
C ILE A 129 -14.47 11.65 2.99
N PRO A 130 -14.91 11.45 4.25
CA PRO A 130 -14.02 11.49 5.39
C PRO A 130 -12.82 10.58 5.16
N TRP A 131 -11.64 11.11 5.45
CA TRP A 131 -10.41 10.35 5.46
C TRP A 131 -10.60 9.12 6.34
N GLY A 132 -10.64 7.95 5.71
CA GLY A 132 -10.82 6.68 6.40
C GLY A 132 -12.20 6.48 7.00
N GLU A 133 -13.23 6.21 6.19
CA GLU A 133 -14.48 5.68 6.76
C GLU A 133 -15.28 4.77 5.81
N ARG A 134 -15.19 3.47 6.09
CA ARG A 134 -16.31 2.50 6.13
C ARG A 134 -15.97 1.48 7.22
N ALA A 135 -16.24 1.82 8.47
CA ALA A 135 -16.23 0.85 9.57
C ALA A 135 -17.59 0.14 9.66
N GLY A 136 -18.04 -0.47 8.54
CA GLY A 136 -19.08 -1.50 8.64
C GLY A 136 -18.50 -2.74 9.34
N ARG A 137 -19.34 -3.67 9.81
CA ARG A 137 -18.87 -4.97 10.30
C ARG A 137 -17.99 -5.61 9.23
N ARG A 138 -16.72 -5.83 9.55
CA ARG A 138 -15.72 -6.42 8.64
C ARG A 138 -15.68 -7.92 8.91
N GLY A 139 -15.65 -8.72 7.84
CA GLY A 139 -15.43 -10.17 7.97
C GLY A 139 -14.04 -10.49 8.53
N SER A 140 -13.81 -11.77 8.78
CA SER A 140 -12.49 -12.30 9.15
C SER A 140 -11.63 -12.50 7.90
N LEU A 141 -10.34 -12.15 7.99
CA LEU A 141 -9.38 -12.37 6.91
C LEU A 141 -8.52 -13.61 7.20
N PRO A 142 -8.08 -14.34 6.16
CA PRO A 142 -7.05 -15.35 6.32
C PRO A 142 -5.79 -14.75 6.95
N ALA A 143 -5.07 -15.51 7.79
CA ALA A 143 -3.86 -15.02 8.45
C ALA A 143 -2.77 -14.55 7.46
N LYS A 144 -2.71 -15.13 6.26
CA LYS A 144 -1.78 -14.77 5.19
C LYS A 144 -2.48 -14.57 3.86
N CYS A 145 -1.98 -13.62 3.07
CA CYS A 145 -2.44 -13.36 1.71
C CYS A 145 -2.18 -14.59 0.82
N PRO A 146 -3.21 -15.17 0.19
CA PRO A 146 -3.05 -16.34 -0.67
C PRO A 146 -2.12 -16.09 -1.88
N SER A 147 -1.99 -14.83 -2.32
CA SER A 147 -1.18 -14.48 -3.48
C SER A 147 0.29 -14.20 -3.15
N CYS A 148 0.58 -13.39 -2.12
CA CYS A 148 1.97 -13.00 -1.80
C CYS A 148 2.52 -13.63 -0.52
N GLY A 149 1.71 -14.35 0.25
CA GLY A 149 2.11 -14.98 1.51
C GLY A 149 2.24 -14.03 2.69
N GLY A 150 1.91 -12.75 2.53
CA GLY A 150 2.05 -11.76 3.58
C GLY A 150 1.07 -11.88 4.73
N PRO A 151 1.43 -11.57 5.99
CA PRO A 151 0.44 -11.31 7.04
C PRO A 151 -0.70 -10.41 6.55
N LEU A 152 -1.93 -10.81 6.83
CA LEU A 152 -3.10 -9.95 6.68
C LEU A 152 -3.67 -9.69 8.06
N ARG A 153 -3.42 -8.50 8.58
CA ARG A 153 -4.09 -8.03 9.78
C ARG A 153 -5.24 -7.12 9.38
N SER A 154 -6.38 -7.26 10.04
CA SER A 154 -7.59 -6.48 9.70
C SER A 154 -7.38 -4.96 9.79
N ASN A 155 -6.50 -4.51 10.69
CA ASN A 155 -6.08 -3.12 10.82
C ASN A 155 -4.98 -2.69 9.82
N GLU A 156 -4.31 -3.65 9.17
CA GLU A 156 -3.23 -3.43 8.20
C GLU A 156 -3.65 -3.54 6.74
N VAL A 157 -4.85 -4.01 6.42
CA VAL A 157 -5.33 -4.15 5.04
C VAL A 157 -6.19 -2.97 4.58
N ASN A 158 -6.20 -2.72 3.27
CA ASN A 158 -7.03 -1.68 2.70
C ASN A 158 -8.43 -2.24 2.40
N TRP A 159 -9.37 -2.12 3.35
CA TRP A 159 -10.73 -2.61 3.16
C TRP A 159 -11.43 -1.91 1.99
N VAL A 160 -11.96 -2.70 1.05
CA VAL A 160 -12.71 -2.20 -0.11
C VAL A 160 -14.21 -2.20 0.20
N ASP A 161 -14.69 -3.23 0.88
CA ASP A 161 -16.06 -3.37 1.39
C ASP A 161 -16.08 -4.30 2.63
N SER A 162 -17.25 -4.73 3.12
CA SER A 162 -17.36 -5.60 4.31
C SER A 162 -16.84 -7.03 4.09
N HIS A 163 -16.72 -7.48 2.84
CA HIS A 163 -16.35 -8.84 2.44
C HIS A 163 -15.06 -8.90 1.62
N SER A 164 -14.39 -7.77 1.40
CA SER A 164 -13.15 -7.73 0.64
C SER A 164 -12.18 -6.65 1.08
N ALA A 165 -10.92 -7.04 1.14
CA ALA A 165 -9.82 -6.15 1.47
C ALA A 165 -8.68 -6.32 0.48
N GLU A 166 -8.05 -5.22 0.13
CA GLU A 166 -6.83 -5.19 -0.65
C GLU A 166 -5.63 -5.47 0.28
N CYS A 167 -4.84 -6.48 -0.10
CA CYS A 167 -3.61 -6.85 0.56
C CYS A 167 -2.65 -5.66 0.56
N ALA A 168 -2.23 -5.24 1.75
CA ALA A 168 -1.34 -4.09 1.93
C ALA A 168 -0.02 -4.24 1.18
N TYR A 169 0.41 -5.48 0.91
CA TYR A 169 1.75 -5.81 0.44
C TYR A 169 1.83 -6.09 -1.06
N CYS A 170 0.73 -6.47 -1.70
CA CYS A 170 0.77 -6.82 -3.12
C CYS A 170 -0.44 -6.33 -3.92
N GLY A 171 -1.33 -5.55 -3.30
CA GLY A 171 -2.50 -4.98 -3.96
C GLY A 171 -3.60 -5.98 -4.32
N ASP A 172 -3.46 -7.26 -3.98
CA ASP A 172 -4.47 -8.26 -4.34
C ASP A 172 -5.71 -8.17 -3.44
N ILE A 173 -6.89 -8.26 -4.06
CA ILE A 173 -8.16 -8.37 -3.34
C ILE A 173 -8.26 -9.75 -2.70
N VAL A 174 -8.45 -9.77 -1.39
CA VAL A 174 -8.66 -10.95 -0.56
C VAL A 174 -10.08 -10.90 -0.01
N LYS A 175 -10.78 -12.02 -0.09
CA LYS A 175 -12.13 -12.15 0.45
C LYS A 175 -12.10 -12.36 1.96
N ALA A 176 -13.00 -11.68 2.66
CA ALA A 176 -13.26 -11.87 4.07
C ALA A 176 -14.53 -12.72 4.24
N THR A 177 -14.55 -13.56 5.27
CA THR A 177 -15.66 -14.44 5.63
C THR A 177 -16.40 -13.96 6.86
#